data_AF-A0A443RV86-F1
#
_entry.id   AF-A0A443RV86-F1
#
_cell.length_a   1.000
_cell.length_b   1.000
_cell.length_c   1.000
_cell.angle_alpha   90.00
_cell.angle_beta   90.00
_cell.angle_gamma   90.00
#
_symmetry.space_group_name_H-M   'P 1'
#
loop_
_entity.id
_entity.type
_entity.pdbx_description
1 polymer ?
#
loop_
_entity_poly.entity_id
_entity_poly.type
_entity_poly.pdbx_seq_one_letter_code
_entity_poly.pdbx_strand_id
1 'polypeptide(L)'
;MSVTNAKDGYLEVDSSNDTIRDVLILFLYFCTALFAIITNGLVYKIVMNNKQMQTKTNLLIASMAVSDILAGITIPAQWLFCSHALLFSIVGEIVCGIFKSLQVITYFVSTLTMVAIAIHRIWATFHRSGFGIVQIRFPVKAAIISTWVFAVVTVAMTSVSIKIYKYFTPEAIISCGVIFEFDEPFKSRVVRKLRVMFTLLGQFLVPLLLTALLYAIIIILVFCCRKIVGKSKKKTILMLVTH
;
A
#
# COMPACT_ATOMS: atom_id res chain seq x y z
N MET A 1 -45.25 -34.56 -20.86
CA MET A 1 -44.94 -35.20 -22.15
C MET A 1 -44.77 -34.07 -23.16
N SER A 2 -43.59 -33.45 -23.20
CA SER A 2 -42.56 -33.60 -24.26
C SER A 2 -42.67 -32.41 -25.23
N VAL A 3 -41.68 -31.60 -25.63
CA VAL A 3 -40.22 -31.49 -25.46
C VAL A 3 -39.86 -30.01 -25.73
N THR A 4 -38.89 -29.48 -24.99
CA THR A 4 -38.21 -28.19 -25.20
C THR A 4 -37.35 -28.17 -26.47
N ASN A 5 -37.32 -27.06 -27.22
CA ASN A 5 -36.21 -26.73 -28.11
C ASN A 5 -35.76 -25.29 -27.92
N ALA A 6 -34.50 -25.16 -27.50
CA ALA A 6 -33.77 -23.95 -27.26
C ALA A 6 -33.25 -23.36 -28.58
N LYS A 7 -33.48 -22.05 -28.80
CA LYS A 7 -32.65 -21.21 -29.66
C LYS A 7 -32.52 -19.83 -29.05
N ASP A 8 -31.29 -19.54 -28.66
CA ASP A 8 -30.66 -18.22 -28.64
C ASP A 8 -31.29 -17.15 -27.75
N GLY A 9 -31.32 -17.45 -26.45
CA GLY A 9 -31.33 -16.45 -25.39
C GLY A 9 -29.90 -16.02 -25.05
N TYR A 10 -29.22 -15.31 -25.96
CA TYR A 10 -28.08 -14.50 -25.56
C TYR A 10 -28.65 -13.26 -24.87
N LEU A 11 -28.47 -13.18 -23.56
CA LEU A 11 -28.54 -11.92 -22.84
C LEU A 11 -27.67 -10.91 -23.60
N GLU A 12 -28.29 -9.85 -24.12
CA GLU A 12 -27.58 -8.60 -24.42
C GLU A 12 -26.99 -8.10 -23.10
N VAL A 13 -25.79 -8.57 -22.77
CA VAL A 13 -24.97 -8.00 -21.71
C VAL A 13 -24.62 -6.59 -22.13
N ASP A 14 -24.86 -5.62 -21.26
CA ASP A 14 -24.70 -4.16 -21.39
C ASP A 14 -23.25 -3.76 -21.77
N SER A 15 -22.84 -4.06 -23.01
CA SER A 15 -21.46 -3.98 -23.50
C SER A 15 -20.93 -2.54 -23.61
N SER A 16 -21.81 -1.57 -23.83
CA SER A 16 -21.46 -0.15 -23.93
C SER A 16 -21.03 0.44 -22.58
N ASN A 17 -21.79 0.13 -21.53
CA ASN A 17 -21.56 0.65 -20.19
C ASN A 17 -20.31 0.02 -19.54
N ASP A 18 -20.07 -1.26 -19.84
CA ASP A 18 -18.83 -1.96 -19.48
C ASP A 18 -17.62 -1.32 -20.16
N THR A 19 -17.69 -1.01 -21.47
CA THR A 19 -16.58 -0.38 -22.20
C THR A 19 -16.24 1.02 -21.69
N ILE A 20 -17.24 1.84 -21.35
CA ILE A 20 -17.01 3.19 -20.79
C ILE A 20 -16.35 3.09 -19.42
N ARG A 21 -16.87 2.23 -18.53
CA ARG A 21 -16.28 1.97 -17.21
C ARG A 21 -14.82 1.55 -17.35
N ASP A 22 -14.57 0.69 -18.31
CA ASP A 22 -13.28 0.11 -18.58
C ASP A 22 -12.26 1.19 -19.03
N VAL A 23 -12.61 2.00 -20.04
CA VAL A 23 -11.79 3.13 -20.50
C VAL A 23 -11.52 4.13 -19.36
N LEU A 24 -12.52 4.41 -18.53
CA LEU A 24 -12.36 5.30 -17.37
C LEU A 24 -11.38 4.72 -16.35
N ILE A 25 -11.49 3.44 -16.01
CA ILE A 25 -10.58 2.76 -15.09
C ILE A 25 -9.14 2.80 -15.61
N LEU A 26 -8.96 2.53 -16.90
CA LEU A 26 -7.68 2.62 -17.60
C LEU A 26 -7.04 4.00 -17.45
N PHE A 27 -7.82 5.02 -17.79
CA PHE A 27 -7.39 6.40 -17.73
C PHE A 27 -6.99 6.79 -16.29
N LEU A 28 -7.81 6.44 -15.30
CA LEU A 28 -7.54 6.72 -13.89
C LEU A 28 -6.28 5.99 -13.39
N TYR A 29 -6.08 4.72 -13.75
CA TYR A 29 -4.88 3.98 -13.38
C TYR A 29 -3.62 4.57 -14.02
N PHE A 30 -3.70 5.00 -15.28
CA PHE A 30 -2.59 5.66 -15.94
C PHE A 30 -2.25 7.01 -15.30
N CYS A 31 -3.26 7.86 -15.04
CA CYS A 31 -3.08 9.14 -14.38
C CYS A 31 -2.49 8.98 -12.97
N THR A 32 -2.99 8.03 -12.18
CA THR A 32 -2.47 7.77 -10.82
C THR A 32 -1.04 7.24 -10.86
N ALA A 33 -0.69 6.37 -11.81
CA ALA A 33 0.67 5.90 -12.01
C ALA A 33 1.63 7.05 -12.35
N LEU A 34 1.26 7.91 -13.29
CA LEU A 34 2.07 9.08 -13.65
C LEU A 34 2.26 10.03 -12.48
N PHE A 35 1.16 10.37 -11.79
CA PHE A 35 1.22 11.23 -10.62
C PHE A 35 2.11 10.64 -9.53
N ALA A 36 1.97 9.35 -9.24
CA ALA A 36 2.79 8.65 -8.26
C ALA A 36 4.28 8.71 -8.63
N ILE A 37 4.65 8.44 -9.88
CA ILE A 37 6.05 8.47 -10.32
C ILE A 37 6.62 9.89 -10.25
N ILE A 38 5.90 10.88 -10.77
CA ILE A 38 6.39 12.27 -10.83
C ILE A 38 6.54 12.85 -9.42
N THR A 39 5.48 12.79 -8.61
CA THR A 39 5.49 13.41 -7.28
C THR A 39 6.48 12.75 -6.34
N ASN A 40 6.49 11.42 -6.26
CA ASN A 40 7.43 10.70 -5.41
C ASN A 40 8.86 10.77 -5.96
N GLY A 41 9.04 10.82 -7.28
CA GLY A 41 10.34 11.04 -7.90
C GLY A 41 10.94 12.40 -7.51
N LEU A 42 10.14 13.46 -7.50
CA LEU A 42 10.56 14.77 -7.02
C LEU A 42 10.91 14.74 -5.53
N VAL A 43 10.06 14.15 -4.68
CA VAL A 43 10.31 14.02 -3.24
C VAL A 43 11.63 13.29 -2.98
N TYR A 44 11.84 12.15 -3.64
CA TYR A 44 13.07 11.37 -3.52
C TYR A 44 14.30 12.19 -3.94
N LYS A 45 14.25 12.82 -5.12
CA LYS A 45 15.34 13.64 -5.64
C LYS A 45 15.71 14.79 -4.70
N ILE A 46 14.71 15.49 -4.16
CA ILE A 46 14.90 16.61 -3.23
C ILE A 46 15.62 16.16 -1.96
N VAL A 47 15.19 15.05 -1.35
CA VAL A 47 15.81 14.52 -0.13
C VAL A 47 17.22 14.01 -0.38
N MET A 48 17.45 13.30 -1.49
CA MET A 48 18.75 12.70 -1.78
C MET A 48 19.79 13.75 -2.20
N ASN A 49 19.40 14.80 -2.90
CA ASN A 49 20.33 15.84 -3.36
C ASN A 49 20.72 16.83 -2.24
N ASN A 50 19.84 17.07 -1.26
CA ASN A 50 20.14 17.99 -0.17
C ASN A 50 20.51 17.24 1.12
N LYS A 51 21.81 17.19 1.44
CA LYS A 51 22.34 16.59 2.68
C LYS A 51 21.70 17.18 3.94
N GLN A 52 21.34 18.46 3.95
CA GLN A 52 20.68 19.10 5.10
C GLN A 52 19.26 18.57 5.32
N MET A 53 18.61 18.07 4.27
CA MET A 53 17.30 17.45 4.34
C MET A 53 17.35 15.96 4.67
N GLN A 54 18.53 15.32 4.81
CA GLN A 54 18.64 13.89 5.13
C GLN A 54 18.45 13.60 6.63
N THR A 55 17.35 14.10 7.19
CA THR A 55 16.92 13.79 8.55
C THR A 55 16.28 12.40 8.62
N LYS A 56 16.17 11.81 9.82
CA LYS A 56 15.55 10.49 10.02
C LYS A 56 14.15 10.39 9.42
N THR A 57 13.33 11.43 9.58
CA THR A 57 11.97 11.41 9.00
C THR A 57 12.02 11.51 7.48
N ASN A 58 12.88 12.35 6.92
CA ASN A 58 12.96 12.53 5.48
C ASN A 58 13.54 11.31 4.77
N LEU A 59 14.41 10.53 5.43
CA LEU A 59 14.84 9.22 4.93
C LEU A 59 13.71 8.19 4.89
N LEU A 60 12.79 8.20 5.87
CA LEU A 60 11.58 7.38 5.81
C LEU A 60 10.65 7.85 4.68
N ILE A 61 10.48 9.16 4.52
CA ILE A 61 9.71 9.73 3.39
C ILE A 61 10.34 9.32 2.05
N ALA A 62 11.68 9.31 1.93
CA ALA A 62 12.36 8.84 0.75
C ALA A 62 12.13 7.33 0.50
N SER A 63 12.12 6.50 1.55
CA SER A 63 11.78 5.07 1.41
C SER A 63 10.34 4.86 0.94
N MET A 64 9.39 5.65 1.46
CA MET A 64 8.00 5.64 1.01
C MET A 64 7.87 6.08 -0.45
N ALA A 65 8.59 7.12 -0.85
CA ALA A 65 8.65 7.58 -2.22
C ALA A 65 9.17 6.49 -3.16
N VAL A 66 10.21 5.74 -2.77
CA VAL A 66 10.70 4.59 -3.55
C VAL A 66 9.61 3.53 -3.72
N SER A 67 8.89 3.16 -2.65
CA SER A 67 7.79 2.20 -2.79
C SER A 67 6.67 2.70 -3.71
N ASP A 68 6.31 3.98 -3.63
CA ASP A 68 5.23 4.54 -4.44
C ASP A 68 5.63 4.71 -5.93
N ILE A 69 6.89 4.99 -6.23
CA ILE A 69 7.43 4.95 -7.60
C ILE A 69 7.34 3.53 -8.16
N LEU A 70 7.78 2.52 -7.39
CA LEU A 70 7.66 1.12 -7.80
C LEU A 70 6.19 0.74 -8.02
N ALA A 71 5.28 1.16 -7.13
CA ALA A 71 3.84 0.94 -7.31
C ALA A 71 3.35 1.56 -8.62
N GLY A 72 3.73 2.80 -8.91
CA GLY A 72 3.40 3.50 -10.15
C GLY A 72 3.92 2.77 -11.40
N ILE A 73 5.10 2.14 -11.34
CA ILE A 73 5.66 1.34 -12.45
C ILE A 73 4.92 0.01 -12.62
N THR A 74 4.49 -0.62 -11.52
CA THR A 74 3.79 -1.92 -11.59
C THR A 74 2.43 -1.85 -12.27
N ILE A 75 1.73 -0.71 -12.20
CA ILE A 75 0.40 -0.53 -12.81
C ILE A 75 0.45 -0.73 -14.34
N PRO A 76 1.22 0.05 -15.12
CA PRO A 76 1.33 -0.15 -16.57
C PRO A 76 2.04 -1.46 -16.93
N ALA A 77 2.97 -1.93 -16.10
CA ALA A 77 3.63 -3.22 -16.33
C ALA A 77 2.63 -4.38 -16.25
N GLN A 78 1.69 -4.36 -15.30
CA GLN A 78 0.63 -5.36 -15.23
C GLN A 78 -0.27 -5.32 -16.46
N TRP A 79 -0.57 -4.13 -16.98
CA TRP A 79 -1.32 -3.99 -18.22
C TRP A 79 -0.61 -4.62 -19.42
N LEU A 80 0.70 -4.39 -19.53
CA LEU A 80 1.50 -4.93 -20.62
C LEU A 80 1.70 -6.46 -20.50
N PHE A 81 2.12 -6.91 -19.32
CA PHE A 81 2.58 -8.29 -19.08
C PHE A 81 1.47 -9.26 -18.67
N CYS A 82 0.33 -8.78 -18.17
CA CYS A 82 -0.84 -9.62 -17.85
C CYS A 82 -1.89 -9.61 -18.98
N SER A 83 -1.48 -9.25 -20.20
CA SER A 83 -2.33 -9.32 -21.39
C SER A 83 -2.64 -10.77 -21.77
N HIS A 84 -3.81 -11.00 -22.36
CA HIS A 84 -4.26 -12.33 -22.79
C HIS A 84 -3.22 -13.06 -23.67
N ALA A 85 -2.49 -12.31 -24.51
CA ALA A 85 -1.48 -12.85 -25.41
C ALA A 85 -0.25 -13.43 -24.67
N LEU A 86 0.23 -12.76 -23.62
CA LEU A 86 1.45 -13.18 -22.91
C LEU A 86 1.18 -14.25 -21.85
N LEU A 87 -0.03 -14.28 -21.30
CA LEU A 87 -0.45 -15.27 -20.29
C LEU A 87 -0.54 -16.71 -20.83
N PHE A 88 -0.51 -16.94 -22.14
CA PHE A 88 -0.43 -18.31 -22.68
C PHE A 88 0.95 -18.95 -22.52
N SER A 89 1.97 -18.16 -22.17
CA SER A 89 3.33 -18.65 -21.93
C SER A 89 3.62 -18.75 -20.43
N ILE A 90 4.34 -19.79 -20.02
CA ILE A 90 4.81 -19.95 -18.63
C ILE A 90 5.60 -18.73 -18.14
N VAL A 91 6.37 -18.11 -19.03
CA VAL A 91 7.15 -16.90 -18.74
C VAL A 91 6.22 -15.72 -18.45
N GLY A 92 5.17 -15.53 -19.25
CA GLY A 92 4.20 -14.44 -19.04
C GLY A 92 3.42 -14.58 -17.74
N GLU A 93 3.04 -15.79 -17.36
CA GLU A 93 2.40 -16.05 -16.06
C GLU A 93 3.33 -15.69 -14.90
N ILE A 94 4.60 -16.12 -14.94
CA ILE A 94 5.59 -15.79 -13.90
C ILE A 94 5.80 -14.28 -13.82
N VAL A 95 6.00 -13.59 -14.95
CA VAL A 95 6.24 -12.15 -14.99
C VAL A 95 5.04 -11.37 -14.47
N CYS A 96 3.81 -11.72 -14.89
CA CYS A 96 2.60 -11.10 -14.36
C CYS A 96 2.49 -11.31 -12.84
N GLY A 97 2.79 -12.51 -12.35
CA GLY A 97 2.79 -12.84 -10.91
C GLY A 97 3.80 -12.02 -10.13
N ILE A 98 4.99 -11.79 -10.67
CA ILE A 98 6.03 -10.94 -10.07
C ILE A 98 5.53 -9.50 -9.98
N PHE A 99 5.01 -8.91 -11.06
CA PHE A 99 4.53 -7.52 -11.03
C PHE A 99 3.31 -7.34 -10.13
N LYS A 100 2.44 -8.35 -10.00
CA LYS A 100 1.34 -8.36 -9.03
C LYS A 100 1.85 -8.43 -7.59
N SER A 101 2.79 -9.32 -7.32
CA SER A 101 3.41 -9.43 -5.98
C SER A 101 4.15 -8.16 -5.60
N LEU A 102 4.90 -7.57 -6.54
CA LEU A 102 5.66 -6.35 -6.34
C LEU A 102 4.74 -5.16 -6.00
N GLN A 103 3.61 -5.03 -6.70
CA GLN A 103 2.60 -4.02 -6.39
C GLN A 103 2.09 -4.16 -4.95
N VAL A 104 1.75 -5.39 -4.54
CA VAL A 104 1.29 -5.64 -3.17
C VAL A 104 2.38 -5.31 -2.14
N ILE A 105 3.62 -5.73 -2.38
CA ILE A 105 4.78 -5.42 -1.51
C ILE A 105 4.91 -3.91 -1.33
N THR A 106 4.82 -3.13 -2.41
CA THR A 106 4.96 -1.67 -2.35
C THR A 106 3.89 -1.01 -1.49
N TYR A 107 2.65 -1.48 -1.53
CA TYR A 107 1.58 -0.97 -0.65
C TYR A 107 1.84 -1.29 0.82
N PHE A 108 2.34 -2.49 1.13
CA PHE A 108 2.76 -2.83 2.49
C PHE A 108 3.91 -1.96 2.96
N VAL A 109 4.94 -1.78 2.14
CA VAL A 109 6.10 -0.94 2.49
C VAL A 109 5.66 0.50 2.76
N SER A 110 4.82 1.09 1.91
CA SER A 110 4.29 2.45 2.10
C SER A 110 3.54 2.58 3.42
N THR A 111 2.65 1.63 3.71
CA THR A 111 1.88 1.60 4.97
C THR A 111 2.75 1.41 6.22
N LEU A 112 3.68 0.44 6.19
CA LEU A 112 4.62 0.19 7.29
C LEU A 112 5.56 1.38 7.50
N THR A 113 5.90 2.10 6.43
CA THR A 113 6.72 3.31 6.51
C THR A 113 5.93 4.47 7.14
N MET A 114 4.64 4.62 6.85
CA MET A 114 3.77 5.57 7.57
C MET A 114 3.77 5.28 9.07
N VAL A 115 3.65 4.00 9.45
CA VAL A 115 3.75 3.55 10.85
C VAL A 115 5.11 3.88 11.46
N ALA A 116 6.20 3.63 10.74
CA ALA A 116 7.55 3.96 11.22
C ALA A 116 7.75 5.47 11.42
N ILE A 117 7.21 6.29 10.50
CA ILE A 117 7.19 7.76 10.65
C ILE A 117 6.40 8.14 11.90
N ALA A 118 5.23 7.53 12.09
CA ALA A 118 4.38 7.80 13.25
C ALA A 118 5.11 7.49 14.58
N ILE A 119 5.70 6.30 14.71
CA ILE A 119 6.49 5.89 15.87
C ILE A 119 7.65 6.86 16.11
N HIS A 120 8.38 7.23 15.05
CA HIS A 120 9.48 8.17 15.15
C HIS A 120 9.02 9.55 15.69
N ARG A 121 7.84 10.04 15.26
CA ARG A 121 7.27 11.30 15.76
C ARG A 121 6.85 11.21 17.22
N ILE A 122 6.25 10.10 17.63
CA ILE A 122 5.89 9.85 19.03
C ILE A 122 7.13 9.88 19.90
N TRP A 123 8.16 9.13 19.51
CA TRP A 123 9.45 9.09 20.20
C TRP A 123 10.10 10.48 20.32
N ALA A 124 10.15 11.23 19.22
CA ALA A 124 10.74 12.57 19.21
C ALA A 124 9.96 13.56 20.10
N THR A 125 8.64 13.45 20.13
CA THR A 125 7.77 14.28 20.98
C THR A 125 8.03 14.03 22.45
N PHE A 126 8.07 12.76 22.84
CA PHE A 126 8.37 12.35 24.21
C PHE A 126 9.77 12.77 24.66
N HIS A 127 10.77 12.62 23.79
CA HIS A 127 12.13 13.08 24.07
C HIS A 127 12.18 14.61 24.26
N ARG A 128 11.49 15.38 23.42
CA ARG A 128 11.43 16.85 23.54
C ARG A 128 10.68 17.33 24.79
N SER A 129 9.75 16.53 25.32
CA SER A 129 8.94 16.90 26.47
C SER A 129 9.61 16.64 27.84
N GLY A 130 10.85 16.13 27.87
CA GLY A 130 11.61 15.99 29.12
C GLY A 130 11.08 14.94 30.10
N PHE A 131 10.21 14.03 29.66
CA PHE A 131 9.53 13.02 30.49
C PHE A 131 10.43 11.88 31.04
N GLY A 132 11.74 12.11 31.20
CA GLY A 132 12.65 11.12 31.81
C GLY A 132 12.88 9.85 30.99
N ILE A 133 12.55 9.87 29.69
CA ILE A 133 12.72 8.71 28.81
C ILE A 133 14.18 8.64 28.35
N VAL A 134 14.78 7.46 28.49
CA VAL A 134 16.15 7.14 28.07
C VAL A 134 16.42 7.68 26.65
N GLN A 135 17.59 8.30 26.43
CA GLN A 135 18.02 8.88 25.15
C GLN A 135 18.33 7.82 24.07
N ILE A 136 17.39 6.92 23.80
CA ILE A 136 17.56 5.89 22.79
C ILE A 136 17.43 6.57 21.41
N ARG A 137 18.38 6.32 20.51
CA ARG A 137 18.36 6.86 19.15
C ARG A 137 17.48 5.99 18.26
N PHE A 138 16.47 6.59 17.61
CA PHE A 138 15.68 5.87 16.60
C PHE A 138 16.57 5.37 15.43
N PRO A 139 16.65 4.04 15.18
CA PRO A 139 17.52 3.45 14.17
C PRO A 139 16.86 3.43 12.79
N VAL A 140 16.89 4.57 12.09
CA VAL A 140 16.15 4.76 10.83
C VAL A 140 16.47 3.73 9.73
N LYS A 141 17.76 3.36 9.56
CA LYS A 141 18.16 2.39 8.53
C LYS A 141 17.59 1.00 8.81
N ALA A 142 17.64 0.56 10.08
CA ALA A 142 17.06 -0.71 10.50
C ALA A 142 15.53 -0.70 10.34
N ALA A 143 14.87 0.43 10.66
CA ALA A 143 13.44 0.60 10.43
C ALA A 143 13.09 0.43 8.95
N ILE A 144 13.80 1.11 8.04
CA ILE A 144 13.61 0.96 6.58
C ILE A 144 13.78 -0.52 6.19
N ILE A 145 14.91 -1.14 6.51
CA ILE A 145 15.16 -2.54 6.13
C ILE A 145 14.05 -3.46 6.67
N SER A 146 13.59 -3.23 7.90
CA SER A 146 12.52 -4.02 8.50
C SER A 146 11.18 -3.89 7.78
N THR A 147 10.82 -2.70 7.28
CA THR A 147 9.55 -2.52 6.55
C THR A 147 9.56 -3.28 5.23
N TRP A 148 10.68 -3.25 4.50
CA TRP A 148 10.86 -4.00 3.26
C TRP A 148 10.86 -5.51 3.49
N VAL A 149 11.65 -6.00 4.45
CA VAL A 149 11.72 -7.43 4.76
C VAL A 149 10.36 -7.97 5.22
N PHE A 150 9.69 -7.27 6.13
CA PHE A 150 8.39 -7.69 6.63
C PHE A 150 7.34 -7.72 5.53
N ALA A 151 7.32 -6.72 4.64
CA ALA A 151 6.43 -6.70 3.48
C ALA A 151 6.69 -7.89 2.55
N VAL A 152 7.94 -8.14 2.18
CA VAL A 152 8.33 -9.26 1.30
C VAL A 152 7.95 -10.60 1.92
N VAL A 153 8.25 -10.83 3.20
CA VAL A 153 7.92 -12.09 3.90
C VAL A 153 6.41 -12.30 3.95
N THR A 154 5.63 -11.28 4.30
CA THR A 154 4.17 -11.37 4.38
C THR A 154 3.55 -11.69 3.02
N VAL A 155 4.04 -11.06 1.96
CA VAL A 155 3.56 -11.31 0.60
C VAL A 155 4.02 -12.69 0.11
N ALA A 156 5.26 -13.09 0.37
CA ALA A 156 5.74 -14.42 0.02
C ALA A 156 4.89 -15.52 0.68
N MET A 157 4.60 -15.41 1.98
CA MET A 157 3.77 -16.38 2.70
C MET A 157 2.35 -16.50 2.13
N THR A 158 1.79 -15.40 1.62
CA THR A 158 0.43 -15.39 1.05
C THR A 158 0.40 -15.72 -0.44
N SER A 159 1.52 -15.55 -1.16
CA SER A 159 1.60 -15.73 -2.63
C SER A 159 1.93 -17.14 -3.10
N VAL A 160 2.27 -18.06 -2.18
CA VAL A 160 2.64 -19.47 -2.45
C VAL A 160 1.53 -20.31 -3.13
N SER A 161 0.36 -19.73 -3.43
CA SER A 161 -0.75 -20.48 -4.06
C SER A 161 -1.57 -19.70 -5.08
N ILE A 162 -0.96 -18.73 -5.76
CA ILE A 162 -1.66 -17.88 -6.75
C ILE A 162 -1.70 -18.57 -8.11
N LYS A 163 -2.89 -18.89 -8.65
CA LYS A 163 -3.07 -19.01 -10.11
C LYS A 163 -3.61 -17.69 -10.64
N ILE A 164 -3.03 -17.24 -11.75
CA ILE A 164 -3.39 -15.98 -12.40
C ILE A 164 -4.32 -16.33 -13.55
N TYR A 165 -5.57 -15.90 -13.48
CA TYR A 165 -6.46 -16.00 -14.64
C TYR A 165 -6.37 -14.73 -15.48
N LYS A 166 -6.82 -14.82 -16.73
CA LYS A 166 -6.70 -13.80 -17.78
C LYS A 166 -7.67 -12.66 -17.58
N TYR A 167 -7.22 -11.44 -17.87
CA TYR A 167 -8.04 -10.28 -17.55
C TYR A 167 -7.93 -9.07 -18.52
N PHE A 168 -6.86 -8.89 -19.29
CA PHE A 168 -6.89 -7.91 -20.40
C PHE A 168 -7.06 -8.60 -21.75
N THR A 169 -8.28 -8.56 -22.27
CA THR A 169 -8.63 -8.93 -23.66
C THR A 169 -8.89 -7.67 -24.48
N PRO A 170 -8.68 -7.68 -25.81
CA PRO A 170 -9.03 -6.56 -26.69
C PRO A 170 -10.52 -6.17 -26.61
N GLU A 171 -11.36 -7.08 -26.13
CA GLU A 171 -12.83 -7.00 -26.14
C GLU A 171 -13.43 -6.54 -24.79
N ALA A 172 -12.70 -6.61 -23.68
CA ALA A 172 -13.17 -6.23 -22.34
C ALA A 172 -12.02 -6.07 -21.33
N ILE A 173 -12.14 -5.13 -20.39
CA ILE A 173 -11.32 -5.11 -19.17
C ILE A 173 -12.00 -5.99 -18.15
N ILE A 174 -11.43 -7.18 -18.00
CA ILE A 174 -11.77 -8.04 -16.90
C ILE A 174 -10.67 -7.77 -15.84
N SER A 175 -10.99 -7.79 -14.54
CA SER A 175 -10.05 -7.38 -13.48
C SER A 175 -9.07 -8.51 -13.12
N CYS A 176 -7.75 -8.26 -13.11
CA CYS A 176 -6.75 -9.29 -12.75
C CYS A 176 -6.99 -9.88 -11.35
N GLY A 177 -7.68 -11.02 -11.32
CA GLY A 177 -8.09 -11.73 -10.11
C GLY A 177 -7.07 -12.78 -9.72
N VAL A 178 -6.58 -12.68 -8.49
CA VAL A 178 -5.88 -13.78 -7.82
C VAL A 178 -6.92 -14.87 -7.52
N ILE A 179 -6.98 -15.91 -8.35
CA ILE A 179 -7.76 -17.10 -8.02
C ILE A 179 -6.77 -18.12 -7.47
N PHE A 180 -6.76 -18.27 -6.16
CA PHE A 180 -6.03 -19.36 -5.52
C PHE A 180 -6.67 -20.69 -5.93
N GLU A 181 -6.22 -21.28 -7.04
CA GLU A 181 -6.62 -22.61 -7.45
C GLU A 181 -5.66 -23.61 -6.82
N PHE A 182 -6.16 -24.32 -5.80
CA PHE A 182 -5.39 -25.33 -5.11
C PHE A 182 -5.58 -26.68 -5.78
N ASP A 183 -4.47 -27.40 -5.98
CA ASP A 183 -4.52 -28.85 -6.07
C ASP A 183 -4.95 -29.44 -4.71
N GLU A 184 -5.60 -30.61 -4.75
CA GLU A 184 -6.11 -31.30 -3.55
C GLU A 184 -5.00 -31.44 -2.50
N PRO A 185 -5.26 -31.15 -1.21
CA PRO A 185 -6.56 -31.26 -0.50
C PRO A 185 -7.28 -29.93 -0.17
N PHE A 186 -6.86 -28.78 -0.72
CA PHE A 186 -7.35 -27.46 -0.28
C PHE A 186 -8.48 -26.86 -1.13
N LYS A 187 -9.22 -27.69 -1.88
CA LYS A 187 -10.36 -27.27 -2.73
C LYS A 187 -11.62 -26.80 -1.98
N SER A 188 -11.63 -26.89 -0.64
CA SER A 188 -12.80 -26.50 0.15
C SER A 188 -13.11 -25.00 0.06
N ARG A 189 -14.35 -24.66 -0.31
CA ARG A 189 -14.88 -23.27 -0.34
C ARG A 189 -14.67 -22.55 0.99
N VAL A 190 -14.67 -23.26 2.11
CA VAL A 190 -14.45 -22.71 3.46
C VAL A 190 -13.01 -22.23 3.63
N VAL A 191 -12.02 -23.03 3.21
CA VAL A 191 -10.59 -22.69 3.28
C VAL A 191 -10.27 -21.49 2.39
N ARG A 192 -10.87 -21.43 1.18
CA ARG A 192 -10.76 -20.26 0.28
C ARG A 192 -11.33 -19.00 0.92
N LYS A 193 -12.54 -19.06 1.50
CA LYS A 193 -13.17 -17.91 2.17
C LYS A 193 -12.35 -17.43 3.37
N LEU A 194 -11.92 -18.35 4.25
CA LEU A 194 -11.12 -18.01 5.43
C LEU A 194 -9.79 -17.37 5.05
N ARG A 195 -9.12 -17.87 4.00
CA ARG A 195 -7.86 -17.29 3.51
C ARG A 195 -8.06 -15.93 2.88
N VAL A 196 -9.07 -15.75 2.02
CA VAL A 196 -9.41 -14.43 1.44
C VAL A 196 -9.75 -13.44 2.55
N MET A 197 -10.52 -13.85 3.57
CA MET A 197 -10.79 -13.06 4.77
C MET A 197 -9.50 -12.70 5.51
N PHE A 198 -8.63 -13.67 5.78
CA PHE A 198 -7.38 -13.44 6.50
C PHE A 198 -6.46 -12.49 5.72
N THR A 199 -6.35 -12.65 4.41
CA THR A 199 -5.60 -11.74 3.53
C THR A 199 -6.25 -10.36 3.52
N LEU A 200 -7.58 -10.24 3.36
CA LEU A 200 -8.27 -8.95 3.38
C LEU A 200 -8.09 -8.23 4.72
N LEU A 201 -8.25 -8.96 5.82
CA LEU A 201 -8.07 -8.42 7.16
C LEU A 201 -6.62 -8.02 7.41
N GLY A 202 -5.66 -8.88 7.12
CA GLY A 202 -4.23 -8.63 7.35
C GLY A 202 -3.63 -7.57 6.41
N GLN A 203 -4.18 -7.40 5.22
CA GLN A 203 -3.62 -6.54 4.17
C GLN A 203 -4.32 -5.20 4.02
N PHE A 204 -5.61 -5.12 4.37
CA PHE A 204 -6.37 -3.88 4.26
C PHE A 204 -6.86 -3.41 5.63
N LEU A 205 -7.60 -4.23 6.37
CA LEU A 205 -8.26 -3.75 7.60
C LEU A 205 -7.25 -3.46 8.72
N VAL A 206 -6.36 -4.40 9.03
CA VAL A 206 -5.37 -4.28 10.11
C VAL A 206 -4.39 -3.13 9.83
N PRO A 207 -3.78 -3.00 8.63
CA PRO A 207 -2.87 -1.88 8.36
C PRO A 207 -3.58 -0.52 8.36
N LEU A 208 -4.83 -0.45 7.89
CA LEU A 208 -5.64 0.77 7.90
C LEU A 208 -6.03 1.19 9.34
N LEU A 209 -6.48 0.24 10.16
CA LEU A 209 -6.82 0.53 11.56
C LEU A 209 -5.57 0.92 12.35
N LEU A 210 -4.46 0.22 12.15
CA LEU A 210 -3.22 0.49 12.86
C LEU A 210 -2.64 1.86 12.47
N THR A 211 -2.66 2.22 11.18
CA THR A 211 -2.27 3.58 10.76
C THR A 211 -3.23 4.63 11.32
N ALA A 212 -4.55 4.44 11.21
CA ALA A 212 -5.53 5.39 11.73
C ALA A 212 -5.36 5.65 13.24
N LEU A 213 -5.20 4.59 14.03
CA LEU A 213 -4.98 4.69 15.48
C LEU A 213 -3.67 5.42 15.82
N LEU A 214 -2.57 5.09 15.14
CA LEU A 214 -1.29 5.73 15.38
C LEU A 214 -1.31 7.22 15.02
N TYR A 215 -1.95 7.60 13.91
CA TYR A 215 -2.11 9.00 13.55
C TYR A 215 -3.05 9.74 14.51
N ALA A 216 -4.13 9.11 14.97
CA ALA A 216 -4.99 9.68 16.01
C ALA A 216 -4.22 9.95 17.31
N ILE A 217 -3.39 8.99 17.75
CA ILE A 217 -2.49 9.15 18.91
C ILE A 217 -1.53 10.32 18.71
N ILE A 218 -0.94 10.46 17.52
CA ILE A 218 -0.04 11.59 17.21
C ILE A 218 -0.78 12.92 17.32
N ILE A 219 -1.97 13.01 16.75
CA ILE A 219 -2.78 14.22 16.79
C ILE A 219 -3.05 14.60 18.26
N ILE A 220 -3.51 13.64 19.07
CA ILE A 220 -3.78 13.85 20.51
C ILE A 220 -2.51 14.28 21.24
N LEU A 221 -1.39 13.56 21.06
CA LEU A 221 -0.11 13.88 21.71
C LEU A 221 0.38 15.27 21.33
N VAL A 222 0.30 15.65 20.05
CA VAL A 222 0.72 16.98 19.58
C VAL A 222 -0.16 18.06 20.20
N PHE A 223 -1.48 17.88 20.26
CA PHE A 223 -2.39 18.83 20.91
C PHE A 223 -2.11 18.95 22.42
N CYS A 224 -1.89 17.83 23.11
CA CYS A 224 -1.54 17.83 24.52
C CYS A 224 -0.20 18.52 24.79
N CYS A 225 0.84 18.19 24.03
CA CYS A 225 2.15 18.84 24.15
C CYS A 225 2.07 20.35 23.83
N ARG A 226 1.31 20.77 22.81
CA ARG A 226 1.07 22.20 22.53
C ARG A 226 0.41 22.91 23.69
N LYS A 227 -0.59 22.29 24.33
CA LYS A 227 -1.24 22.85 25.55
C LYS A 227 -0.25 22.98 26.72
N ILE A 228 0.60 21.97 26.95
CA ILE A 228 1.60 21.99 28.03
C ILE A 228 2.66 23.07 27.79
N VAL A 229 3.23 23.14 26.59
CA VAL A 229 4.23 24.17 26.23
C VAL A 229 3.61 25.57 26.29
N GLY A 230 2.35 25.72 25.85
CA GLY A 230 1.61 26.98 25.97
C GLY A 230 1.42 27.43 27.42
N LYS A 231 1.05 26.50 28.33
CA LYS A 231 0.96 26.78 29.77
C LYS A 231 2.33 27.12 30.39
N SER A 232 3.39 26.41 30.02
CA SER A 232 4.75 26.68 30.50
C SER A 232 5.24 28.06 30.09
N LYS A 233 5.08 28.45 28.81
CA LYS A 233 5.45 29.79 28.32
C LYS A 233 4.67 30.90 29.02
N LYS A 234 3.36 30.69 29.24
CA LYS A 234 2.52 31.66 29.96
C LYS A 234 2.98 31.88 31.40
N LYS A 235 3.40 30.80 32.09
CA LYS A 235 3.96 30.84 33.45
C LYS A 235 5.31 31.57 33.50
N THR A 236 6.21 31.33 32.54
CA THR A 236 7.51 32.02 32.45
C THR A 236 7.36 33.51 32.14
N ILE A 237 6.46 33.89 31.23
CA ILE A 237 6.18 35.31 30.93
C ILE A 237 5.59 36.02 32.15
N LEU A 238 4.67 35.38 32.88
CA LEU A 238 4.08 35.97 34.09
C LEU A 238 5.14 36.23 35.18
N MET A 239 6.12 35.34 35.34
CA MET A 239 7.24 35.53 36.28
C MET A 239 8.20 36.66 35.87
N LEU A 240 8.31 36.97 34.57
CA LEU A 240 9.17 38.06 34.07
C LEU A 240 8.52 39.45 34.16
N VAL A 241 7.18 39.53 34.23
CA VAL A 241 6.43 40.80 34.30
C VAL A 241 6.13 41.22 35.75
N THR A 242 6.31 40.31 36.71
CA THR A 242 6.05 40.55 38.14
C THR A 242 7.30 40.94 38.95
N HIS A 243 8.44 41.10 38.28
CA HIS A 243 9.70 41.65 38.79
C HIS A 243 10.04 42.94 38.04
#